data_AF-A0A7X5LIZ7-F1
#
_entry.id   AF-A0A7X5LIZ7-F1
#
_cell.length_a   1.000
_cell.length_b   1.000
_cell.length_c   1.000
_cell.angle_alpha   90.00
_cell.angle_beta   90.00
_cell.angle_gamma   90.00
#
_symmetry.space_group_name_H-M   'P 1'
#
loop_
_entity.id
_entity.type
_entity.pdbx_description
1 polymer ?
#
loop_
_entity_poly.entity_id
_entity_poly.type
_entity_poly.pdbx_seq_one_letter_code
_entity_poly.pdbx_strand_id
1 'polypeptide(L)'
;MLDTLNHAFTPLFLRKLNADLATYLAVEERNESEDKLVRLMALRHRLVVRELKRLPASTLPSFAENELNVNKYLEEVVRDFQSQVKKEIVGFSRAQKAAKSYK
;
A
#
# COMPACT_ATOMS: atom_id res chain seq x y z
N MET A 1 3.88 2.51 11.71
CA MET A 1 3.22 2.18 10.42
C MET A 1 1.74 2.57 10.38
N LEU A 2 0.95 2.40 11.45
CA LEU A 2 -0.44 2.90 11.46
C LEU A 2 -0.53 4.43 11.51
N ASP A 3 0.39 5.08 12.24
CA ASP A 3 0.41 6.54 12.40
C ASP A 3 0.82 7.28 11.13
N THR A 4 1.46 6.61 10.16
CA THR A 4 1.81 7.18 8.86
C THR A 4 0.65 7.14 7.86
N LEU A 5 -0.35 6.27 8.06
CA LEU A 5 -1.52 6.17 7.18
C LEU A 5 -2.72 7.00 7.67
N ASN A 6 -2.74 7.35 8.96
CA ASN A 6 -3.78 8.16 9.58
C ASN A 6 -3.30 9.59 9.82
N HIS A 7 -4.19 10.56 9.67
CA HIS A 7 -3.99 11.97 10.00
C HIS A 7 -5.19 12.50 10.79
N ALA A 8 -5.09 13.75 11.25
CA ALA A 8 -6.09 14.39 12.12
C ALA A 8 -7.52 14.38 11.53
N PHE A 9 -7.64 14.37 10.20
CA PHE A 9 -8.92 14.42 9.48
C PHE A 9 -9.35 13.05 8.92
N THR A 10 -8.64 11.96 9.24
CA THR A 10 -9.00 10.63 8.72
C THR A 10 -10.30 10.14 9.37
N PRO A 11 -11.36 9.89 8.60
CA PRO A 11 -12.63 9.41 9.14
C PRO A 11 -12.53 7.97 9.63
N LEU A 12 -13.41 7.59 10.54
CA LEU A 12 -13.37 6.29 11.24
C LEU A 12 -13.33 5.08 10.30
N PHE A 13 -14.06 5.14 9.18
CA PHE A 13 -14.04 4.08 8.17
C PHE A 13 -12.68 3.96 7.47
N LEU A 14 -12.03 5.09 7.16
CA LEU A 14 -10.69 5.09 6.60
C LEU A 14 -9.66 4.60 7.62
N ARG A 15 -9.80 4.94 8.91
CA ARG A 15 -8.90 4.44 9.96
C ARG A 15 -8.92 2.91 10.07
N LYS A 16 -10.11 2.31 10.01
CA LYS A 16 -10.25 0.85 10.04
C LYS A 16 -9.58 0.21 8.82
N LEU A 17 -9.83 0.76 7.64
CA LEU A 17 -9.22 0.26 6.41
C LEU A 17 -7.69 0.44 6.39
N ASN A 18 -7.19 1.56 6.92
CA ASN A 18 -5.76 1.82 7.08
C ASN A 18 -5.13 0.86 8.09
N ALA A 19 -5.84 0.45 9.14
CA ALA A 19 -5.37 -0.57 10.08
C ALA A 19 -5.24 -1.94 9.41
N ASP A 20 -6.24 -2.33 8.60
CA ASP A 20 -6.20 -3.57 7.82
C ASP A 20 -5.05 -3.55 6.80
N LEU A 21 -4.82 -2.41 6.13
CA LEU A 21 -3.68 -2.21 5.24
C LEU A 21 -2.34 -2.27 5.98
N ALA A 22 -2.20 -1.59 7.13
CA ALA A 22 -0.97 -1.62 7.91
C ALA A 22 -0.64 -3.03 8.42
N THR A 23 -1.66 -3.78 8.84
CA THR A 23 -1.51 -5.19 9.24
C THR A 23 -1.06 -6.03 8.06
N TYR A 24 -1.66 -5.85 6.89
CA TYR A 24 -1.27 -6.56 5.68
C TYR A 24 0.16 -6.22 5.20
N LEU A 25 0.57 -4.96 5.34
CA LEU A 25 1.91 -4.50 4.99
C LEU A 25 2.98 -5.03 5.94
N ALA A 26 2.66 -5.23 7.22
CA ALA A 26 3.57 -5.70 8.26
C ALA A 26 3.84 -7.22 8.22
N VAL A 27 3.01 -8.02 7.54
CA VAL A 27 3.24 -9.46 7.39
C VAL A 27 4.30 -9.71 6.30
N GLU A 28 5.44 -10.28 6.71
CA GLU A 28 6.57 -10.64 5.84
C GLU A 28 6.28 -11.88 4.97
N GLU A 29 5.52 -12.86 5.49
CA GLU A 29 5.11 -14.05 4.74
C GLU A 29 3.84 -13.78 3.93
N ARG A 30 4.02 -13.22 2.73
CA ARG A 30 2.91 -12.92 1.82
C ARG A 30 2.55 -14.12 0.97
N ASN A 31 1.83 -15.06 1.58
CA ASN A 31 1.15 -16.09 0.83
C ASN A 31 -0.01 -15.46 0.01
N GLU A 32 0.21 -15.34 -1.30
CA GLU A 32 -0.80 -15.31 -2.37
C GLU A 32 -1.82 -14.15 -2.44
N SER A 33 -1.76 -13.15 -1.56
CA SER A 33 -2.88 -12.19 -1.45
C SER A 33 -2.66 -10.83 -2.15
N GLU A 34 -1.91 -10.77 -3.26
CA GLU A 34 -1.73 -9.52 -4.03
C GLU A 34 -3.10 -8.90 -4.42
N ASP A 35 -4.07 -9.75 -4.75
CA ASP A 35 -5.48 -9.39 -4.97
C ASP A 35 -6.13 -8.69 -3.77
N LYS A 36 -5.79 -9.09 -2.54
CA LYS A 36 -6.33 -8.48 -1.32
C LYS A 36 -5.76 -7.08 -1.14
N LEU A 37 -4.47 -6.88 -1.42
CA LEU A 37 -3.85 -5.55 -1.38
C LEU A 37 -4.49 -4.62 -2.41
N VAL A 38 -4.64 -5.08 -3.66
CA VAL A 38 -5.28 -4.31 -4.74
C VAL A 38 -6.72 -3.94 -4.35
N ARG A 39 -7.49 -4.88 -3.80
CA ARG A 39 -8.86 -4.62 -3.33
C ARG A 39 -8.89 -3.58 -2.20
N LEU A 40 -7.99 -3.69 -1.22
CA LEU A 40 -7.90 -2.73 -0.11
C LEU A 40 -7.51 -1.33 -0.61
N MET A 41 -6.54 -1.22 -1.53
CA MET A 41 -6.17 0.06 -2.13
C MET A 41 -7.31 0.68 -2.96
N ALA A 42 -8.02 -0.13 -3.75
CA ALA A 42 -9.17 0.33 -4.52
C ALA A 42 -10.32 0.81 -3.62
N LEU A 43 -10.59 0.10 -2.53
CA LEU A 43 -11.57 0.51 -1.52
C LEU A 43 -11.15 1.81 -0.83
N ARG A 44 -9.87 1.95 -0.46
CA ARG A 44 -9.31 3.20 0.10
C ARG A 44 -9.56 4.37 -0.83
N HIS A 45 -9.21 4.22 -2.11
CA HIS A 45 -9.40 5.28 -3.10
C HIS A 45 -10.86 5.71 -3.22
N ARG A 46 -11.80 4.76 -3.29
CA ARG A 46 -13.25 5.08 -3.34
C ARG A 46 -13.71 5.85 -2.11
N LEU A 47 -13.23 5.49 -0.91
CA LEU A 47 -13.57 6.20 0.32
C LEU A 47 -12.96 7.61 0.34
N VAL A 48 -11.70 7.78 -0.02
CA VAL A 48 -11.06 9.12 -0.10
C VAL A 48 -11.81 10.02 -1.08
N VAL A 49 -12.17 9.53 -2.27
CA VAL A 49 -12.94 10.30 -3.25
C VAL A 49 -14.33 10.66 -2.71
N ARG A 50 -14.98 9.75 -1.97
CA ARG A 50 -16.28 10.01 -1.35
C ARG A 50 -16.17 11.10 -0.29
N GLU A 51 -15.14 11.05 0.55
CA GLU A 51 -14.93 12.02 1.62
C GLU A 51 -14.53 13.39 1.05
N LEU A 52 -13.69 13.44 0.01
CA LEU A 52 -13.38 14.67 -0.73
C LEU A 52 -14.63 15.36 -1.29
N LYS A 53 -15.62 14.59 -1.77
CA LYS A 53 -16.90 15.14 -2.27
C LYS A 53 -17.83 15.62 -1.17
N ARG A 54 -17.66 15.11 0.06
CA ARG A 54 -18.54 15.37 1.19
C ARG A 54 -18.02 16.49 2.10
N LEU A 55 -16.72 16.71 2.14
CA LEU A 55 -16.09 17.67 3.03
C LEU A 55 -16.38 19.13 2.61
N PRO A 56 -16.61 20.03 3.58
CA PRO A 56 -16.77 21.45 3.30
C PRO A 56 -15.46 22.07 2.82
N ALA A 57 -15.57 23.11 1.99
CA ALA A 57 -14.44 23.81 1.36
C ALA A 57 -13.37 24.33 2.35
N SER A 58 -13.73 24.55 3.61
CA SER A 58 -12.80 24.95 4.68
C SER A 58 -11.85 23.84 5.13
N THR A 59 -12.26 22.56 5.04
CA THR A 59 -11.48 21.39 5.52
C THR A 59 -10.92 20.54 4.38
N LEU A 60 -11.47 20.71 3.18
CA LEU A 60 -11.08 19.98 1.98
C LEU A 60 -9.58 20.13 1.63
N PRO A 61 -8.96 21.34 1.69
CA PRO A 61 -7.55 21.50 1.34
C PRO A 61 -6.63 20.69 2.27
N SER A 62 -6.85 20.82 3.58
CA SER A 62 -6.05 20.12 4.59
C SER A 62 -6.25 18.61 4.54
N PHE A 63 -7.46 18.13 4.23
CA PHE A 63 -7.70 16.71 4.01
C PHE A 63 -6.95 16.20 2.77
N ALA A 64 -7.05 16.90 1.65
CA ALA A 64 -6.42 16.52 0.38
C ALA A 64 -4.88 16.50 0.47
N GLU A 65 -4.28 17.49 1.14
CA GLU A 65 -2.82 17.57 1.33
C GLU A 65 -2.30 16.40 2.18
N ASN A 66 -2.99 16.09 3.28
CA ASN A 66 -2.62 14.95 4.12
C ASN A 66 -2.78 13.62 3.38
N GLU A 67 -3.87 13.44 2.64
CA GLU A 67 -4.10 12.25 1.82
C GLU A 67 -3.07 12.09 0.69
N LEU A 68 -2.56 13.20 0.13
CA LEU A 68 -1.48 13.18 -0.85
C LEU A 68 -0.18 12.61 -0.24
N ASN A 69 0.15 13.01 0.99
CA ASN A 69 1.32 12.49 1.69
C ASN A 69 1.20 10.98 1.96
N VAL A 70 0.01 10.52 2.37
CA VAL A 70 -0.25 9.09 2.56
C VAL A 70 -0.15 8.32 1.24
N ASN A 71 -0.65 8.89 0.14
CA ASN A 71 -0.54 8.27 -1.18
C ASN A 71 0.92 8.15 -1.65
N LYS A 72 1.75 9.17 -1.43
CA LYS A 72 3.19 9.11 -1.76
C LYS A 72 3.88 7.98 -1.00
N TYR A 73 3.62 7.86 0.31
CA TYR A 73 4.16 6.77 1.12
C TYR A 73 3.74 5.39 0.60
N LEU A 74 2.45 5.22 0.25
CA LEU A 74 1.97 3.97 -0.33
C LEU A 74 2.61 3.66 -1.68
N GLU A 75 2.88 4.68 -2.50
CA GLU A 75 3.57 4.49 -3.79
C GLU A 75 5.02 4.03 -3.59
N GLU A 76 5.75 4.63 -2.65
CA GLU A 76 7.12 4.22 -2.29
C GLU A 76 7.15 2.76 -1.84
N VAL A 77 6.23 2.40 -0.93
CA VAL A 77 6.10 1.02 -0.42
C VAL A 77 5.83 0.03 -1.55
N VAL A 78 4.94 0.36 -2.51
CA VAL A 78 4.66 -0.51 -3.66
C VAL A 78 5.88 -0.61 -4.60
N ARG A 79 6.61 0.49 -4.82
CA ARG A 79 7.83 0.48 -5.64
C ARG A 79 8.93 -0.38 -5.02
N ASP A 80 9.10 -0.30 -3.71
CA ASP A 80 10.06 -1.13 -2.98
C ASP A 80 9.71 -2.62 -3.09
N PHE A 81 8.43 -2.98 -2.99
CA PHE A 81 7.99 -4.35 -3.24
C PHE A 81 8.29 -4.82 -4.66
N GLN A 82 7.99 -4.01 -5.68
CA GLN A 82 8.34 -4.36 -7.05
C GLN A 82 9.85 -4.58 -7.24
N SER A 83 10.68 -3.81 -6.54
CA SER A 83 12.14 -3.96 -6.55
C SER A 83 12.59 -5.26 -5.90
N GLN A 84 11.99 -5.64 -4.76
CA GLN A 84 12.27 -6.91 -4.08
C GLN A 84 11.91 -8.11 -4.95
N VAL A 85 10.70 -8.13 -5.53
CA VAL A 85 10.26 -9.21 -6.43
C VAL A 85 11.18 -9.35 -7.64
N LYS A 86 11.61 -8.24 -8.24
CA LYS A 86 12.58 -8.26 -9.36
C LYS A 86 13.91 -8.91 -8.96
N LYS A 87 14.40 -8.62 -7.75
CA LYS A 87 15.65 -9.21 -7.23
C LYS A 87 15.50 -10.71 -7.01
N GLU A 88 14.36 -11.16 -6.47
CA GLU A 88 14.07 -12.58 -6.26
C GLU A 88 14.01 -13.36 -7.58
N ILE A 89 13.33 -12.83 -8.60
CA ILE A 89 13.27 -13.46 -9.94
C ILE A 89 14.66 -13.60 -10.55
N VAL A 90 15.50 -12.56 -10.45
CA VAL A 90 16.89 -12.61 -10.93
C VAL A 90 17.71 -13.63 -10.15
N GLY A 91 17.55 -13.70 -8.82
CA GLY A 91 18.18 -14.70 -7.97
C GLY A 91 17.77 -16.12 -8.35
N PHE A 92 16.47 -16.36 -8.57
CA PHE A 92 15.92 -17.64 -9.01
C PHE A 92 16.46 -18.06 -10.39
N SER A 93 16.51 -17.13 -11.35
CA SER A 93 17.08 -17.39 -12.68
C SER A 93 18.57 -17.79 -12.60
N ARG A 94 19.35 -17.11 -11.75
CA ARG A 94 20.76 -17.44 -11.52
C ARG A 94 20.92 -18.80 -10.82
N ALA A 95 20.10 -19.09 -9.82
CA ALA A 95 20.09 -20.37 -9.13
C ALA A 95 19.72 -21.52 -10.08
N GLN A 96 18.73 -21.32 -10.96
CA GLN A 96 18.35 -22.29 -11.99
C GLN A 96 19.50 -22.53 -12.99
N LYS A 97 20.21 -21.48 -13.40
CA LYS A 97 21.38 -21.60 -14.30
C LYS A 97 22.54 -22.34 -13.63
N ALA A 98 22.83 -22.04 -12.37
CA ALA A 98 23.86 -22.74 -11.59
C ALA A 98 23.51 -24.23 -11.42
N ALA A 99 22.27 -24.56 -11.05
CA ALA A 99 21.81 -25.95 -10.91
C ALA A 99 21.93 -26.76 -12.21
N LYS A 100 21.75 -26.12 -13.38
CA LYS A 100 21.97 -26.75 -14.69
C LYS A 100 23.45 -26.99 -15.03
N SER A 101 24.39 -26.25 -14.45
CA SER A 101 25.84 -26.44 -14.66
C SER A 101 26.46 -27.56 -13.81
N TYR A 102 25.76 -28.06 -12.79
CA TYR A 102 26.19 -29.19 -11.97
C TYR A 102 25.70 -30.55 -12.49
N LYS A 103 24.98 -30.58 -13.63
CA LYS A 103 24.61 -31.79 -14.38
C LYS A 103 25.54 -31.93 -15.58
#